data_AF-A0A4Y2FBR1-F1
#
_entry.id   AF-A0A4Y2FBR1-F1
#
_cell.length_a   1.000
_cell.length_b   1.000
_cell.length_c   1.000
_cell.angle_alpha   90.00
_cell.angle_beta   90.00
_cell.angle_gamma   90.00
#
_symmetry.space_group_name_H-M   'P 1'
#
loop_
_entity.id
_entity.type
_entity.pdbx_description
1 polymer ?
#
loop_
_entity_poly.entity_id
_entity_poly.type
_entity_poly.pdbx_seq_one_letter_code
_entity_poly.pdbx_strand_id
1 'polypeptide(L)'
;MSDCWSSYSCLSDEGFKHLTVNHSVTFVDPDTGAHTNAIKGTWSALKRSLHGTNHVTGEFDAYMAKYIWRRQNNYRITEKVQRFFGAISRAFPLPNKD
;
A
#
# COMPACT_ATOMS: atom_id res chain seq x y z
N MET A 1 -7.84 -15.29 -14.13
CA MET A 1 -7.25 -15.08 -12.79
C MET A 1 -5.75 -15.29 -12.91
N SER A 2 -4.91 -14.54 -12.19
CA SER A 2 -3.47 -14.37 -12.50
C SER A 2 -2.49 -15.12 -11.59
N ASP A 3 -2.97 -15.98 -10.68
CA ASP A 3 -2.16 -16.58 -9.61
C ASP A 3 -1.06 -17.54 -10.13
N CYS A 4 -1.23 -18.07 -11.34
CA CYS A 4 -0.25 -18.95 -12.00
C CYS A 4 0.43 -18.29 -13.20
N TRP A 5 0.59 -16.96 -13.20
CA TRP A 5 1.28 -16.29 -14.30
C TRP A 5 2.77 -16.67 -14.32
N SER A 6 3.30 -17.01 -15.50
CA SER A 6 4.68 -17.52 -15.62
C SER A 6 5.74 -16.53 -15.16
N SER A 7 5.46 -15.22 -15.18
CA SER A 7 6.39 -14.21 -14.66
C SER A 7 6.67 -14.37 -13.16
N TYR A 8 5.81 -15.08 -12.42
CA TYR A 8 6.02 -15.39 -11.00
C TYR A 8 6.89 -16.63 -10.76
N SER A 9 7.38 -17.31 -11.81
CA SER A 9 8.27 -18.46 -11.63
C SER A 9 9.62 -18.08 -11.03
N CYS A 10 10.08 -16.83 -11.20
CA CYS A 10 11.33 -16.35 -10.62
C CYS A 10 11.26 -16.11 -9.10
N LEU A 11 10.06 -16.10 -8.52
CA LEU A 11 9.88 -15.82 -7.10
C LEU A 11 10.62 -16.83 -6.21
N SER A 12 10.68 -18.09 -6.62
CA SER A 12 11.46 -19.11 -5.89
C SER A 12 12.96 -18.79 -5.90
N ASP A 13 13.47 -18.29 -7.01
CA ASP A 13 14.89 -17.94 -7.18
C ASP A 13 15.26 -16.69 -6.36
N GLU A 14 14.28 -15.81 -6.14
CA GLU A 14 14.38 -14.66 -5.24
C GLU A 14 14.14 -15.00 -3.76
N GLY A 15 13.90 -16.28 -3.43
CA GLY A 15 13.71 -16.76 -2.05
C GLY A 15 12.28 -16.64 -1.51
N PHE A 16 11.30 -16.33 -2.37
CA PHE A 16 9.89 -16.27 -1.99
C PHE A 16 9.17 -17.60 -2.25
N LYS A 17 8.40 -18.06 -1.26
CA LYS A 17 7.49 -19.19 -1.44
C LYS A 17 6.22 -18.71 -2.17
N HIS A 18 6.10 -19.06 -3.44
CA HIS A 18 4.90 -18.80 -4.20
C HIS A 18 3.84 -19.87 -3.91
N LEU A 19 2.73 -19.47 -3.31
CA LEU A 19 1.54 -20.31 -3.13
C LEU A 19 0.48 -19.86 -4.14
N THR A 20 -0.16 -20.83 -4.79
CA THR A 20 -1.18 -20.55 -5.83
C THR A 20 -2.50 -21.20 -5.46
N VAL A 21 -3.59 -20.64 -5.98
CA VAL A 21 -4.94 -21.15 -5.83
C VAL A 21 -5.53 -21.40 -7.21
N ASN A 22 -5.99 -22.63 -7.46
CA ASN A 22 -6.74 -22.95 -8.67
C ASN A 22 -8.18 -22.43 -8.54
N HIS A 23 -8.37 -21.19 -9.00
CA HIS A 23 -9.65 -20.51 -8.92
C HIS A 23 -10.78 -21.07 -9.81
N SER A 24 -10.49 -22.03 -10.68
CA SER A 24 -11.55 -22.78 -11.40
C SER A 24 -12.18 -23.86 -10.52
N VAL A 25 -11.55 -24.21 -9.40
CA VAL A 25 -11.95 -25.32 -8.52
C VAL A 25 -12.29 -24.81 -7.13
N THR A 26 -11.45 -23.96 -6.53
CA THR A 26 -11.63 -23.47 -5.16
C THR A 26 -11.26 -21.99 -5.00
N PHE A 27 -11.83 -21.34 -3.97
CA PHE A 27 -11.45 -19.97 -3.58
C PHE A 27 -10.30 -19.92 -2.57
N VAL A 28 -10.11 -21.01 -1.85
CA VAL A 28 -9.04 -21.26 -0.89
C VAL A 28 -8.43 -22.60 -1.27
N ASP A 29 -7.11 -22.67 -1.34
CA ASP A 29 -6.42 -23.93 -1.54
C ASP A 29 -6.61 -24.83 -0.31
N PRO A 30 -7.18 -26.04 -0.45
CA PRO A 30 -7.54 -26.88 0.71
C PRO A 30 -6.31 -27.47 1.42
N ASP A 31 -5.19 -27.65 0.72
CA ASP A 31 -4.00 -28.30 1.26
C ASP A 31 -3.11 -27.30 2.02
N THR A 32 -2.98 -26.10 1.49
CA THR A 32 -2.11 -25.04 2.03
C THR A 32 -2.88 -23.94 2.78
N GLY A 33 -4.20 -23.88 2.63
CA GLY A 33 -5.03 -22.78 3.13
C GLY A 33 -4.81 -21.45 2.40
N ALA A 34 -4.07 -21.45 1.29
CA ALA A 34 -3.73 -20.22 0.57
C ALA A 34 -4.98 -19.55 -0.02
N HIS A 35 -5.00 -18.22 0.03
CA HIS A 35 -6.05 -17.40 -0.58
C HIS A 35 -5.47 -16.05 -1.01
N THR A 36 -6.01 -15.49 -2.09
CA THR A 36 -5.49 -14.25 -2.69
C THR A 36 -6.27 -12.99 -2.32
N ASN A 37 -7.29 -13.12 -1.47
CA ASN A 37 -8.23 -12.04 -1.14
C ASN A 37 -7.55 -10.82 -0.52
N ALA A 38 -6.63 -11.02 0.42
CA ALA A 38 -5.90 -9.93 1.08
C ALA A 38 -5.03 -9.13 0.10
N ILE A 39 -4.31 -9.82 -0.79
CA ILE A 39 -3.45 -9.22 -1.81
C ILE A 39 -4.30 -8.45 -2.82
N LYS A 40 -5.34 -9.09 -3.37
CA LYS A 40 -6.28 -8.46 -4.32
C LYS A 40 -6.97 -7.24 -3.73
N GLY A 41 -7.42 -7.32 -2.48
CA GLY A 41 -8.04 -6.21 -1.75
C GLY A 41 -7.08 -5.04 -1.55
N THR A 42 -5.85 -5.33 -1.12
CA THR A 42 -4.79 -4.32 -0.94
C THR A 42 -4.47 -3.62 -2.25
N TRP A 43 -4.31 -4.38 -3.34
CA TRP A 43 -4.04 -3.82 -4.67
C TRP A 43 -5.20 -2.95 -5.18
N SER A 44 -6.44 -3.38 -4.98
CA SER A 44 -7.62 -2.59 -5.35
C SER A 44 -7.66 -1.26 -4.59
N ALA A 45 -7.38 -1.27 -3.30
CA ALA A 45 -7.34 -0.07 -2.47
C ALA A 45 -6.17 0.86 -2.82
N LEU A 46 -4.98 0.32 -3.09
CA LEU A 46 -3.84 1.10 -3.59
C LEU A 46 -4.22 1.82 -4.88
N LYS A 47 -4.73 1.11 -5.90
CA LYS A 47 -5.15 1.72 -7.16
C LYS A 47 -6.17 2.83 -6.95
N ARG A 48 -7.19 2.61 -6.13
CA ARG A 48 -8.18 3.65 -5.79
C ARG A 48 -7.55 4.87 -5.12
N SER A 49 -6.51 4.69 -4.29
CA SER A 49 -5.78 5.81 -3.68
C SER A 49 -4.96 6.64 -4.68
N LEU A 50 -4.70 6.09 -5.87
CA LEU A 50 -4.05 6.77 -6.98
C LEU A 50 -5.07 7.47 -7.88
N HIS A 51 -6.31 6.97 -8.01
CA HIS A 51 -7.32 7.63 -8.83
C HIS A 51 -7.56 9.09 -8.42
N GLY A 52 -7.42 10.03 -9.38
CA GLY A 52 -7.68 11.46 -9.17
C GLY A 52 -6.47 12.30 -8.74
N THR A 53 -5.27 11.70 -8.63
CA THR A 53 -4.02 12.44 -8.40
C THR A 53 -3.31 12.71 -9.73
N ASN A 54 -2.57 13.81 -9.86
CA ASN A 54 -1.60 13.98 -10.93
C ASN A 54 -0.41 13.06 -10.64
N HIS A 55 -0.29 11.95 -11.37
CA HIS A 55 0.80 11.01 -11.20
C HIS A 55 2.03 11.46 -11.96
N VAL A 56 3.17 11.41 -11.29
CA VAL A 56 4.47 11.54 -11.94
C VAL A 56 4.89 10.16 -12.43
N THR A 57 5.18 10.06 -13.72
CA THR A 57 5.70 8.82 -14.32
C THR A 57 7.02 8.44 -13.64
N GLY A 58 7.17 7.17 -13.27
CA GLY A 58 8.37 6.66 -12.59
C GLY A 58 8.29 6.64 -11.05
N GLU A 59 7.28 7.27 -10.45
CA GLU A 59 7.17 7.39 -8.98
C GLU A 59 6.26 6.32 -8.32
N PHE A 60 6.01 5.21 -9.01
CA PHE A 60 5.08 4.18 -8.51
C PHE A 60 5.49 3.64 -7.14
N ASP A 61 6.79 3.39 -6.94
CA ASP A 61 7.32 2.86 -5.69
C ASP A 61 7.12 3.84 -4.53
N ALA A 62 7.28 5.15 -4.77
CA ALA A 62 7.02 6.19 -3.77
C ALA A 62 5.54 6.26 -3.39
N TYR A 63 4.63 6.12 -4.37
CA TYR A 63 3.20 6.07 -4.10
C TYR A 63 2.80 4.81 -3.31
N MET A 64 3.38 3.66 -3.65
CA MET A 64 3.17 2.41 -2.93
C MET A 64 3.70 2.50 -1.50
N ALA A 65 4.91 3.03 -1.31
CA ALA A 65 5.49 3.27 0.02
C ALA A 65 4.62 4.20 0.87
N LYS A 66 4.14 5.32 0.28
CA LYS A 66 3.20 6.24 0.94
C LYS A 66 1.91 5.55 1.35
N TYR A 67 1.34 4.72 0.49
CA TYR A 67 0.11 3.96 0.80
C TYR A 67 0.33 2.98 1.96
N ILE A 68 1.39 2.17 1.90
CA ILE A 68 1.76 1.21 2.96
C ILE A 68 1.97 1.95 4.28
N TRP A 69 2.73 3.04 4.25
CA TRP A 69 3.00 3.86 5.42
C TRP A 69 1.72 4.42 6.04
N ARG A 70 0.81 4.98 5.24
CA ARG A 70 -0.50 5.46 5.73
C ARG A 70 -1.33 4.33 6.34
N ARG A 71 -1.39 3.17 5.68
CA ARG A 71 -2.15 2.00 6.15
C ARG A 71 -1.65 1.52 7.52
N GLN A 72 -0.34 1.51 7.75
CA GLN A 72 0.28 1.06 9.01
C GLN A 72 0.17 2.09 10.15
N ASN A 73 -0.04 3.36 9.83
CA ASN A 73 0.12 4.46 10.78
C ASN A 73 -1.12 5.36 10.90
N ASN A 74 -2.28 4.88 10.46
CA ASN A 74 -3.52 5.62 10.12
C ASN A 74 -4.22 6.39 11.29
N TYR A 75 -3.56 6.61 12.42
CA TYR A 75 -4.03 7.46 13.53
C TYR A 75 -2.90 8.33 14.14
N ARG A 76 -1.70 7.76 14.32
CA ARG A 76 -0.57 8.41 15.00
C ARG A 76 0.11 9.52 14.19
N ILE A 77 0.05 9.47 12.85
CA ILE A 77 0.67 10.49 12.00
C ILE A 77 -0.09 11.79 12.08
N THR A 78 -1.43 11.76 12.00
CA THR A 78 -2.22 12.98 11.99
C THR A 78 -1.95 13.78 13.25
N GLU A 79 -1.89 13.12 14.41
CA GLU A 79 -1.56 13.77 15.67
C GLU A 79 -0.10 14.26 15.72
N LYS A 80 0.90 13.45 15.33
CA LYS A 80 2.31 13.88 15.37
C LYS A 80 2.62 14.99 14.36
N VAL A 81 2.05 14.93 13.17
CA VAL A 81 2.19 15.94 12.12
C VAL A 81 1.46 17.22 12.52
N GLN A 82 0.25 17.12 13.11
CA GLN A 82 -0.43 18.28 13.70
C GLN A 82 0.37 18.89 14.86
N ARG A 83 0.93 18.07 15.74
CA ARG A 83 1.81 18.53 16.83
C ARG A 83 3.06 19.21 16.29
N PHE A 84 3.67 18.67 15.24
CA PHE A 84 4.84 19.23 14.58
C PHE A 84 4.53 20.58 13.91
N PHE A 85 3.49 20.65 13.08
CA PHE A 85 3.06 21.90 12.47
C PHE A 85 2.61 22.93 13.53
N GLY A 86 1.94 22.49 14.60
CA GLY A 86 1.61 23.34 15.74
C GLY A 86 2.84 23.83 16.52
N ALA A 87 3.93 23.07 16.56
CA ALA A 87 5.19 23.51 17.15
C ALA A 87 5.86 24.56 16.26
N ILE A 88 5.87 24.36 14.94
CA ILE A 88 6.38 25.34 13.98
C ILE A 88 5.60 26.65 14.08
N SER A 89 4.26 26.59 14.11
CA SER A 89 3.45 27.81 14.17
C SER A 89 3.64 28.61 15.48
N ARG A 90 3.97 27.93 16.59
CA ARG A 90 4.32 28.58 17.85
C ARG A 90 5.73 29.19 17.84
N ALA A 91 6.69 28.51 17.21
CA ALA A 91 8.05 28.99 17.08
C ALA A 91 8.18 30.15 16.08
N PHE A 92 7.30 30.19 15.07
CA PHE A 92 7.28 31.18 14.00
C PHE A 92 5.86 31.75 13.83
N PRO A 93 5.38 32.60 14.76
CA PRO A 93 4.07 33.21 14.66
C PRO A 93 4.02 34.18 13.46
N LEU A 94 2.86 34.25 12.80
CA LEU A 94 2.67 35.21 11.71
C LEU A 94 2.68 36.65 12.27
N PRO A 95 3.23 37.62 11.54
CA PRO A 95 3.16 39.03 11.93
C PRO A 95 1.70 39.46 12.06
N ASN A 96 1.37 40.21 13.11
CA ASN A 96 0.07 40.87 13.19
C ASN A 96 -0.11 41.77 11.97
N LYS A 97 -1.26 41.64 11.32
CA LYS A 97 -1.70 42.62 10.33
C LYS A 97 -2.30 43.79 11.11
N ASP A 98 -1.45 44.72 11.49
CA ASP A 98 -1.87 46.08 11.85
C ASP A 98 -2.26 46.86 10.59
#